data_AF-A0A6L7A487-F1
#
_entry.id   AF-A0A6L7A487-F1
#
_cell.length_a   1.000
_cell.length_b   1.000
_cell.length_c   1.000
_cell.angle_alpha   90.00
_cell.angle_beta   90.00
_cell.angle_gamma   90.00
#
_symmetry.space_group_name_H-M   'P 1'
#
loop_
_entity.id
_entity.type
_entity.pdbx_description
1 polymer ?
#
loop_
_entity_poly.entity_id
_entity_poly.type
_entity_poly.pdbx_seq_one_letter_code
_entity_poly.pdbx_strand_id
1 'polypeptide(L)'
;MFSLPVVMSGAWFFWSMAALIFTWFCMLHSGLMILEANLNYRIGSSFDTITKDLLGKGWNVVNGISIAFVLYILTYAYISASGSILHHTFAEMSLNVPARAAGFGFALLVAFVVWLSTKAVSRMTAIVLGAKVITFFLTFGSLLGHVQPATLFNVAESNASYAPYLLMTLPFCLASFGYHGNVPSLMKYYGKDPKTIVKCLVYGTLMALALYTIWLL
;
A
#
# COMPACT_ATOMS: atom_id res chain seq x y z
N MET A 1 -5.57 1.36 -1.89
CA MET A 1 -5.20 2.38 -2.90
C MET A 1 -6.43 2.92 -3.61
N PHE A 2 -7.17 2.14 -4.42
CA PHE A 2 -8.34 2.67 -5.14
C PHE A 2 -9.50 3.13 -4.24
N SER A 3 -9.67 2.53 -3.07
CA SER A 3 -10.70 2.94 -2.10
C SER A 3 -10.34 4.18 -1.27
N LEU A 4 -9.14 4.76 -1.40
CA LEU A 4 -8.70 5.86 -0.53
C LEU A 4 -9.66 7.06 -0.57
N PRO A 5 -10.04 7.63 -1.73
CA PRO A 5 -10.96 8.78 -1.78
C PRO A 5 -12.35 8.43 -1.27
N VAL A 6 -12.80 7.19 -1.45
CA VAL A 6 -14.11 6.73 -0.97
C VAL A 6 -14.15 6.65 0.56
N VAL A 7 -13.07 6.19 1.19
CA VAL A 7 -12.98 6.15 2.67
C VAL A 7 -12.69 7.54 3.24
N MET A 8 -11.93 8.35 2.48
CA MET A 8 -11.54 9.70 2.86
C MET A 8 -12.61 10.74 2.53
N SER A 9 -13.66 10.43 1.75
CA SER A 9 -14.71 11.40 1.41
C SER A 9 -15.52 11.86 2.61
N GLY A 10 -15.57 11.05 3.67
CA GLY A 10 -16.18 11.44 4.95
C GLY A 10 -15.33 12.44 5.74
N ALA A 11 -14.03 12.52 5.46
CA ALA A 11 -13.15 13.54 6.00
C ALA A 11 -12.99 14.65 4.95
N TRP A 12 -13.12 15.90 5.36
CA TRP A 12 -12.95 17.04 4.45
C TRP A 12 -11.61 16.97 3.70
N PHE A 13 -11.58 17.39 2.44
CA PHE A 13 -10.44 17.28 1.54
C PHE A 13 -9.10 17.69 2.19
N PHE A 14 -9.07 18.82 2.89
CA PHE A 14 -7.87 19.30 3.58
C PHE A 14 -7.42 18.39 4.73
N TRP A 15 -8.35 17.89 5.54
CA TRP A 15 -8.04 16.96 6.62
C TRP A 15 -7.53 15.62 6.09
N SER A 16 -8.15 15.13 5.02
CA SER A 16 -7.73 13.94 4.28
C SER A 16 -6.33 14.11 3.70
N MET A 17 -6.04 15.24 3.05
CA MET A 17 -4.70 15.56 2.53
C MET A 17 -3.65 15.64 3.66
N ALA A 18 -3.98 16.32 4.76
CA ALA A 18 -3.08 16.45 5.91
C ALA A 18 -2.76 15.09 6.53
N ALA A 19 -3.76 14.22 6.72
CA ALA A 19 -3.55 12.86 7.21
C ALA A 19 -2.69 12.03 6.26
N LEU A 20 -2.89 12.16 4.95
CA LEU A 20 -2.10 11.46 3.94
C LEU A 20 -0.63 11.90 3.95
N ILE A 21 -0.36 13.21 4.00
CA ILE A 21 1.00 13.76 4.09
C ILE A 21 1.67 13.37 5.41
N PHE A 22 0.95 13.46 6.53
CA PHE A 22 1.45 13.10 7.85
C PHE A 22 1.83 11.61 7.90
N THR A 23 0.94 10.73 7.46
CA THR A 23 1.22 9.28 7.42
C THR A 23 2.34 8.94 6.46
N TRP A 24 2.41 9.58 5.28
CA TRP A 24 3.54 9.44 4.36
C TRP A 24 4.87 9.81 5.04
N PHE A 25 4.91 10.94 5.74
CA PHE A 25 6.11 11.40 6.45
C PHE A 25 6.55 10.39 7.52
N CYS A 26 5.63 9.92 8.36
CA CYS A 26 5.91 8.91 9.38
C CYS A 26 6.40 7.59 8.78
N MET A 27 5.79 7.15 7.69
CA MET A 27 6.14 5.89 7.01
C MET A 27 7.48 5.99 6.29
N LEU A 28 7.80 7.15 5.69
CA LEU A 28 9.11 7.43 5.12
C LEU A 28 10.20 7.41 6.20
N HIS A 29 10.01 8.16 7.28
CA HIS A 29 10.99 8.25 8.35
C HIS A 29 11.27 6.89 9.01
N SER A 30 10.22 6.13 9.32
CA SER A 30 10.38 4.78 9.88
C SER A 30 11.01 3.79 8.89
N GLY A 31 10.73 3.89 7.60
CA GLY A 31 11.40 3.08 6.57
C GLY A 31 12.91 3.38 6.49
N LEU A 32 13.30 4.64 6.63
CA LEU A 32 14.71 5.05 6.65
C LEU A 32 15.43 4.57 7.92
N MET A 33 14.79 4.62 9.08
CA MET A 33 15.37 4.06 10.33
C MET A 33 15.61 2.55 10.21
N ILE A 34 14.69 1.80 9.57
CA ILE A 34 14.90 0.37 9.29
C ILE A 34 16.07 0.17 8.34
N LEU A 35 16.20 1.00 7.31
CA LEU A 35 17.31 0.92 6.37
C LEU A 35 18.65 1.14 7.10
N GLU A 36 18.73 2.16 7.96
CA GLU A 36 19.90 2.45 8.78
C GLU A 36 20.29 1.25 9.67
N ALA A 37 19.32 0.64 10.36
CA ALA A 37 19.54 -0.57 11.12
C ALA A 37 20.05 -1.71 10.22
N ASN A 38 19.43 -1.93 9.05
CA ASN A 38 19.78 -2.99 8.11
C ASN A 38 21.21 -2.85 7.56
N LEU A 39 21.71 -1.63 7.37
CA LEU A 39 23.05 -1.36 6.81
C LEU A 39 24.19 -1.86 7.70
N ASN A 40 23.94 -1.98 9.00
CA ASN A 40 24.89 -2.52 9.97
C ASN A 40 25.05 -4.04 9.88
N TYR A 41 24.16 -4.73 9.16
CA TYR A 41 24.15 -6.19 9.03
C TYR A 41 24.66 -6.66 7.66
N ARG A 42 24.89 -7.97 7.51
CA ARG A 42 25.25 -8.56 6.20
C ARG A 42 24.07 -8.46 5.24
N ILE A 43 24.36 -8.35 3.94
CA ILE A 43 23.33 -8.30 2.90
C ILE A 43 22.45 -9.55 2.99
N GLY A 44 21.13 -9.35 3.00
CA GLY A 44 20.16 -10.44 3.12
C GLY A 44 19.82 -10.85 4.57
N SER A 45 20.31 -10.13 5.57
CA SER A 45 19.88 -10.32 6.96
C SER A 45 18.39 -9.98 7.11
N SER A 46 17.67 -10.87 7.79
CA SER A 46 16.23 -10.75 7.98
C SER A 46 15.89 -9.80 9.14
N PHE A 47 14.63 -9.37 9.21
CA PHE A 47 14.11 -8.62 10.38
C PHE A 47 14.31 -9.40 11.69
N ASP A 48 14.14 -10.72 11.66
CA ASP A 48 14.37 -11.59 12.82
C ASP A 48 15.80 -11.43 13.35
N THR A 49 16.78 -11.50 12.46
CA THR A 49 18.20 -11.37 12.82
C THR A 49 18.50 -10.00 13.42
N ILE A 50 18.01 -8.93 12.79
CA ILE A 50 18.27 -7.55 13.22
C ILE A 50 17.63 -7.28 14.59
N THR A 51 16.36 -7.66 14.76
CA THR A 51 15.64 -7.44 16.02
C THR A 51 16.22 -8.27 17.15
N LYS A 52 16.58 -9.53 16.89
CA LYS A 52 17.18 -10.41 17.90
C LYS A 52 18.51 -9.87 18.40
N ASP A 53 19.36 -9.35 17.51
CA ASP A 53 20.68 -8.86 17.88
C ASP A 53 20.62 -7.48 18.57
N LEU A 54 19.67 -6.59 18.20
CA LEU A 54 19.52 -5.27 18.81
C LEU A 54 18.70 -5.26 20.11
N LEU A 55 17.61 -6.02 20.16
CA LEU A 55 16.60 -5.95 21.23
C LEU A 55 16.47 -7.25 22.04
N GLY A 56 17.09 -8.34 21.59
CA GLY A 56 17.03 -9.63 22.26
C GLY A 56 15.83 -10.51 21.87
N LYS A 57 15.80 -11.71 22.45
CA LYS A 57 14.89 -12.79 22.03
C LYS A 57 13.40 -12.50 22.29
N GLY A 58 13.07 -11.81 23.37
CA GLY A 58 11.68 -11.47 23.71
C GLY A 58 11.05 -10.53 22.68
N TRP A 59 11.72 -9.42 22.40
CA TRP A 59 11.28 -8.46 21.39
C TRP A 59 11.29 -9.03 19.97
N ASN A 60 12.21 -9.95 19.68
CA ASN A 60 12.21 -10.65 18.41
C ASN A 60 10.93 -11.47 18.16
N VAL A 61 10.41 -12.17 19.19
CA VAL A 61 9.14 -12.91 19.07
C VAL A 61 7.97 -11.96 18.82
N VAL A 62 7.90 -10.84 19.56
CA VAL A 62 6.85 -9.84 19.37
C VAL A 62 6.90 -9.24 17.96
N ASN A 63 8.09 -8.91 17.46
CA ASN A 63 8.28 -8.39 16.12
C ASN A 63 7.92 -9.42 15.04
N GLY A 64 8.36 -10.67 15.21
CA GLY A 64 8.05 -11.77 14.28
C GLY A 64 6.54 -12.00 14.17
N ILE A 65 5.83 -12.06 15.30
CA ILE A 65 4.37 -12.19 15.33
C ILE A 65 3.71 -10.98 14.67
N SER A 66 4.18 -9.77 14.95
CA SER A 66 3.62 -8.53 14.38
C SER A 66 3.77 -8.49 12.86
N ILE A 67 4.96 -8.81 12.34
CA ILE A 67 5.21 -8.87 10.89
C ILE A 67 4.36 -9.96 10.24
N ALA A 68 4.30 -11.16 10.84
CA ALA A 68 3.47 -12.24 10.32
C ALA A 68 1.99 -11.86 10.26
N PHE A 69 1.48 -11.23 11.33
CA PHE A 69 0.11 -10.74 11.40
C PHE A 69 -0.19 -9.69 10.31
N VAL A 70 0.68 -8.69 10.16
CA VAL A 70 0.53 -7.64 9.14
C VAL A 70 0.55 -8.22 7.73
N LEU A 71 1.51 -9.09 7.41
CA LEU A 71 1.58 -9.74 6.10
C LEU A 71 0.37 -10.63 5.83
N TYR A 72 -0.11 -11.35 6.85
CA TYR A 72 -1.31 -12.18 6.74
C TYR A 72 -2.56 -11.35 6.46
N ILE A 73 -2.82 -10.31 7.25
CA ILE A 73 -4.03 -9.49 7.08
C ILE A 73 -4.02 -8.72 5.75
N LEU A 74 -2.85 -8.25 5.31
CA LEU A 74 -2.71 -7.62 3.99
C LEU A 74 -3.00 -8.63 2.88
N THR A 75 -2.44 -9.83 2.95
CA THR A 75 -2.69 -10.90 1.97
C THR A 75 -4.18 -11.24 1.90
N TYR A 76 -4.83 -11.41 3.07
CA TYR A 76 -6.26 -11.63 3.15
C TYR A 76 -7.05 -10.48 2.51
N ALA A 77 -6.72 -9.23 2.83
CA ALA A 77 -7.40 -8.06 2.27
C ALA A 77 -7.30 -8.02 0.74
N TYR A 78 -6.13 -8.32 0.16
CA TYR A 78 -5.95 -8.38 -1.29
C TYR A 78 -6.72 -9.52 -1.94
N ILE A 79 -6.75 -10.72 -1.33
CA ILE A 79 -7.53 -11.85 -1.84
C ILE A 79 -9.03 -11.54 -1.78
N SER A 80 -9.50 -10.99 -0.66
CA SER A 80 -10.90 -10.62 -0.46
C SER A 80 -11.35 -9.55 -1.45
N ALA A 81 -10.55 -8.49 -1.63
CA ALA A 81 -10.86 -7.41 -2.57
C ALA A 81 -10.81 -7.89 -4.03
N SER A 82 -9.86 -8.75 -4.38
CA SER A 82 -9.79 -9.31 -5.75
C SER A 82 -10.95 -10.25 -6.02
N GLY A 83 -11.36 -11.05 -5.03
CA GLY A 83 -12.51 -11.94 -5.12
C GLY A 83 -13.84 -11.21 -5.32
N SER A 84 -14.04 -10.05 -4.68
CA SER A 84 -15.23 -9.22 -4.89
C SER A 84 -15.25 -8.58 -6.28
N ILE A 85 -14.10 -8.06 -6.75
CA ILE A 85 -13.98 -7.49 -8.11
C ILE A 85 -14.29 -8.56 -9.17
N LEU A 86 -13.66 -9.74 -9.06
CA LEU A 86 -13.89 -10.84 -10.00
C LEU A 86 -15.34 -11.33 -10.00
N HIS A 87 -15.98 -11.38 -8.82
CA HIS A 87 -17.41 -11.71 -8.72
C HIS A 87 -18.28 -10.73 -9.53
N HIS A 88 -18.05 -9.42 -9.37
CA HIS A 88 -18.77 -8.41 -10.14
C HIS A 88 -18.51 -8.54 -11.64
N THR A 89 -17.27 -8.75 -12.06
CA THR A 89 -16.92 -8.96 -13.47
C THR A 89 -17.59 -10.20 -14.05
N PHE A 90 -17.62 -11.32 -13.33
CA PHE A 90 -18.31 -12.52 -13.79
C PHE A 90 -19.82 -12.34 -13.85
N ALA A 91 -20.40 -11.62 -12.89
CA ALA A 91 -21.82 -11.30 -12.89
C ALA A 91 -22.23 -10.47 -14.13
N GLU A 92 -21.41 -9.51 -14.55
CA GLU A 92 -21.62 -8.76 -15.81
C GLU A 92 -21.58 -9.66 -17.06
N MET A 93 -20.79 -10.73 -17.01
CA MET A 93 -20.72 -11.77 -18.05
C MET A 93 -21.80 -12.86 -17.90
N SER A 94 -22.80 -12.66 -17.03
CA SER A 94 -23.85 -13.65 -16.72
C SER A 94 -23.34 -14.95 -16.09
N LEU A 95 -22.15 -14.95 -15.48
CA LEU A 95 -21.56 -16.07 -14.75
C LEU A 95 -21.69 -15.83 -13.23
N ASN A 96 -22.53 -16.63 -12.56
CA ASN A 96 -22.75 -16.49 -11.13
C ASN A 96 -21.70 -17.28 -10.30
N VAL A 97 -20.48 -16.75 -10.24
CA VAL A 97 -19.39 -17.31 -9.44
C VAL A 97 -19.33 -16.61 -8.08
N PRO A 98 -19.44 -17.31 -6.93
CA PRO A 98 -19.40 -16.66 -5.62
C PRO A 98 -18.02 -16.05 -5.34
N ALA A 99 -17.98 -14.89 -4.69
CA ALA A 99 -16.74 -14.13 -4.39
C ALA A 99 -15.66 -14.96 -3.66
N ARG A 100 -16.08 -15.91 -2.80
CA ARG A 100 -15.15 -16.82 -2.12
C ARG A 100 -14.43 -17.77 -3.10
N ALA A 101 -15.14 -18.31 -4.08
CA ALA A 101 -14.56 -19.18 -5.10
C ALA A 101 -13.66 -18.39 -6.05
N ALA A 102 -14.08 -17.18 -6.45
CA ALA A 102 -13.28 -16.28 -7.26
C ALA A 102 -11.97 -15.87 -6.54
N GLY A 103 -12.05 -15.52 -5.26
CA GLY A 103 -10.89 -15.20 -4.42
C GLY A 103 -9.95 -16.39 -4.24
N PHE A 104 -10.48 -17.60 -4.03
CA PHE A 104 -9.67 -18.82 -3.94
C PHE A 104 -8.94 -19.13 -5.25
N GLY A 105 -9.63 -19.04 -6.39
CA GLY A 105 -9.02 -19.21 -7.71
C GLY A 105 -7.91 -18.17 -7.98
N PHE A 106 -8.17 -16.92 -7.64
CA PHE A 106 -7.16 -15.85 -7.72
C PHE A 106 -5.94 -16.14 -6.84
N ALA A 107 -6.15 -16.58 -5.60
CA ALA A 107 -5.08 -16.92 -4.68
C ALA A 107 -4.22 -18.08 -5.22
N LEU A 108 -4.83 -19.13 -5.79
CA LEU A 108 -4.10 -20.23 -6.43
C LEU A 108 -3.28 -19.77 -7.62
N LEU A 109 -3.83 -18.88 -8.46
CA LEU A 109 -3.12 -18.32 -9.61
C LEU A 109 -1.87 -17.54 -9.15
N VAL A 110 -2.03 -16.64 -8.17
CA VAL A 110 -0.90 -15.87 -7.64
C VAL A 110 0.12 -16.78 -6.96
N ALA A 111 -0.34 -17.77 -6.18
CA ALA A 111 0.53 -18.75 -5.53
C ALA A 111 1.34 -19.55 -6.56
N PHE A 112 0.73 -19.94 -7.68
CA PHE A 112 1.42 -20.63 -8.77
C PHE A 112 2.53 -19.77 -9.40
N VAL A 113 2.27 -18.47 -9.63
CA VAL A 113 3.29 -17.53 -10.14
C VAL A 113 4.45 -17.38 -9.17
N VAL A 114 4.16 -17.30 -7.87
CA VAL A 114 5.19 -17.23 -6.81
C VAL A 114 6.00 -18.52 -6.75
N TRP A 115 5.35 -19.67 -6.87
CA TRP A 115 6.00 -20.99 -6.88
C TRP A 115 6.93 -21.17 -8.08
N LEU A 116 6.56 -20.64 -9.25
CA LEU A 116 7.37 -20.76 -10.47
C LEU A 116 8.73 -20.06 -10.36
N SER A 117 8.76 -18.78 -9.99
CA SER A 117 10.02 -18.04 -9.83
C SER A 117 9.85 -16.65 -9.21
N THR A 118 10.78 -16.25 -8.35
CA THR A 118 10.91 -14.86 -7.88
C THR A 118 11.20 -13.87 -9.01
N LYS A 119 11.86 -14.30 -10.10
CA LYS A 119 12.06 -13.46 -11.29
C LYS A 119 10.75 -13.20 -12.03
N ALA A 120 9.85 -14.20 -12.09
CA ALA A 120 8.53 -14.05 -12.70
C ALA A 120 7.67 -13.06 -11.90
N VAL A 121 7.70 -13.14 -10.56
CA VAL A 121 7.02 -12.20 -9.67
C VAL A 121 7.49 -10.75 -9.90
N SER A 122 8.80 -10.54 -10.04
CA SER A 122 9.35 -9.19 -10.29
C SER A 122 8.85 -8.61 -11.61
N ARG A 123 8.90 -9.38 -12.71
CA ARG A 123 8.40 -8.94 -14.03
C ARG A 123 6.90 -8.70 -14.03
N MET A 124 6.13 -9.61 -13.42
CA MET A 124 4.68 -9.47 -13.33
C MET A 124 4.29 -8.22 -12.55
N THR A 125 4.94 -7.96 -11.41
CA THR A 125 4.72 -6.74 -10.61
C THR A 125 4.98 -5.48 -11.43
N ALA A 126 6.04 -5.44 -12.24
CA ALA A 126 6.34 -4.30 -13.11
C ALA A 126 5.26 -4.09 -14.19
N ILE A 127 4.80 -5.16 -14.85
CA ILE A 127 3.72 -5.11 -15.85
C ILE A 127 2.43 -4.62 -15.20
N VAL A 128 2.04 -5.20 -14.05
CA VAL A 128 0.83 -4.81 -13.32
C VAL A 128 0.91 -3.37 -12.83
N LEU A 129 2.08 -2.90 -12.39
CA LEU A 129 2.28 -1.50 -12.01
C LEU A 129 2.09 -0.56 -13.20
N GLY A 130 2.68 -0.90 -14.36
CA GLY A 130 2.49 -0.13 -15.59
C GLY A 130 1.03 -0.09 -16.02
N ALA A 131 0.36 -1.25 -16.05
CA ALA A 131 -1.06 -1.35 -16.36
C ALA A 131 -1.89 -0.50 -15.39
N LYS A 132 -1.60 -0.56 -14.09
CA LYS A 132 -2.28 0.23 -13.06
C LYS A 132 -2.19 1.73 -13.30
N VAL A 133 -1.01 2.24 -13.66
CA VAL A 133 -0.80 3.66 -13.98
C VAL A 133 -1.59 4.05 -15.23
N ILE A 134 -1.54 3.25 -16.29
CA ILE A 134 -2.28 3.51 -17.53
C ILE A 134 -3.79 3.53 -17.26
N THR A 135 -4.32 2.50 -16.58
CA THR A 135 -5.74 2.43 -16.24
C THR A 135 -6.17 3.58 -15.34
N PHE A 136 -5.31 4.03 -14.41
CA PHE A 136 -5.60 5.18 -13.58
C PHE A 136 -5.86 6.44 -14.42
N PHE A 137 -4.98 6.75 -15.38
CA PHE A 137 -5.18 7.91 -16.26
C PHE A 137 -6.36 7.74 -17.22
N LEU A 138 -6.62 6.53 -17.72
CA LEU A 138 -7.78 6.28 -18.59
C LEU A 138 -9.11 6.44 -17.86
N THR A 139 -9.22 5.95 -16.62
CA THR A 139 -10.45 6.03 -15.84
C THR A 139 -10.67 7.42 -15.25
N PHE A 140 -9.60 8.09 -14.81
CA PHE A 140 -9.71 9.31 -14.00
C PHE A 140 -9.24 10.59 -14.69
N GLY A 141 -8.54 10.50 -15.82
CA GLY A 141 -8.08 11.67 -16.57
C GLY A 141 -9.22 12.59 -17.01
N SER A 142 -10.39 12.02 -17.36
CA SER A 142 -11.59 12.79 -17.73
C SER A 142 -12.34 13.39 -16.53
N LEU A 143 -12.17 12.82 -15.34
CA LEU A 143 -12.84 13.27 -14.11
C LEU A 143 -12.18 14.53 -13.54
N LEU A 144 -10.91 14.79 -13.83
CA LEU A 144 -10.22 16.03 -13.44
C LEU A 144 -10.90 17.31 -13.97
N GLY A 145 -11.58 17.23 -15.12
CA GLY A 145 -12.35 18.36 -15.66
C GLY A 145 -13.68 18.62 -14.93
N HIS A 146 -14.10 17.72 -14.04
CA HIS A 146 -15.37 17.78 -13.31
C HIS A 146 -15.20 18.14 -11.83
N VAL A 147 -13.99 18.53 -11.40
CA VAL A 147 -13.72 18.94 -10.02
C VAL A 147 -14.54 20.19 -9.70
N GLN A 148 -15.42 20.10 -8.70
CA GLN A 148 -16.27 21.20 -8.25
C GLN A 148 -15.67 21.87 -7.00
N PRO A 149 -15.22 23.15 -7.08
CA PRO A 149 -14.64 23.86 -5.94
C PRO A 149 -15.57 23.93 -4.72
N ALA A 150 -16.88 24.07 -4.95
CA ALA A 150 -17.88 24.16 -3.88
C ALA A 150 -17.88 22.90 -2.98
N THR A 151 -17.76 21.71 -3.58
CA THR A 151 -17.67 20.43 -2.87
C THR A 151 -16.30 20.24 -2.23
N LEU A 152 -15.23 20.64 -2.91
CA LEU A 152 -13.85 20.51 -2.42
C LEU A 152 -13.59 21.35 -1.16
N PHE A 153 -14.05 22.61 -1.16
CA PHE A 153 -13.86 23.55 -0.05
C PHE A 153 -14.88 23.37 1.09
N ASN A 154 -15.84 22.46 0.93
CA ASN A 154 -16.96 22.22 1.85
C ASN A 154 -17.58 23.52 2.42
N VAL A 155 -17.89 24.46 1.52
CA VAL A 155 -18.40 25.80 1.89
C VAL A 155 -19.85 25.74 2.40
N ALA A 156 -20.53 24.62 2.23
CA ALA A 156 -21.96 24.46 2.50
C ALA A 156 -22.30 23.95 3.92
N GLU A 157 -21.34 23.40 4.67
CA GLU A 157 -21.63 22.62 5.88
C GLU A 157 -21.16 23.33 7.17
N SER A 158 -22.12 23.83 7.97
CA SER A 158 -21.85 24.66 9.16
C SER A 158 -21.60 23.88 10.46
N ASN A 159 -21.99 22.60 10.53
CA ASN A 159 -21.91 21.74 11.73
C ASN A 159 -21.27 20.38 11.42
N ALA A 160 -20.15 20.36 10.72
CA ALA A 160 -19.52 19.12 10.31
C ALA A 160 -18.57 18.55 11.38
N SER A 161 -18.75 17.27 11.71
CA SER A 161 -17.86 16.51 12.62
C SER A 161 -16.96 15.58 11.82
N TYR A 162 -15.77 16.06 11.46
CA TYR A 162 -14.82 15.31 10.62
C TYR A 162 -13.87 14.39 11.42
N ALA A 163 -13.71 14.62 12.73
CA ALA A 163 -12.73 13.91 13.54
C ALA A 163 -12.91 12.38 13.59
N PRO A 164 -14.14 11.82 13.68
CA PRO A 164 -14.34 10.38 13.63
C PRO A 164 -13.90 9.76 12.30
N TYR A 165 -14.20 10.44 11.18
CA TYR A 165 -13.81 10.00 9.84
C TYR A 165 -12.29 10.08 9.64
N LEU A 166 -11.64 11.09 10.20
CA LEU A 166 -10.18 11.22 10.16
C LEU A 166 -9.50 10.05 10.87
N LEU A 167 -9.98 9.65 12.05
CA LEU A 167 -9.42 8.51 12.77
C LEU A 167 -9.63 7.18 12.03
N MET A 168 -10.78 7.01 11.37
CA MET A 168 -11.07 5.81 10.58
C MET A 168 -10.24 5.72 9.28
N THR A 169 -9.77 6.84 8.74
CA THR A 169 -8.96 6.86 7.50
C THR A 169 -7.48 6.56 7.76
N LEU A 170 -6.95 6.83 8.96
CA LEU A 170 -5.53 6.64 9.29
C LEU A 170 -5.01 5.22 9.01
N PRO A 171 -5.69 4.11 9.39
CA PRO A 171 -5.24 2.77 9.07
C PRO A 171 -5.12 2.51 7.56
N PHE A 172 -6.02 3.08 6.75
CA PHE A 172 -5.97 2.97 5.29
C PHE A 172 -4.79 3.74 4.70
N CYS A 173 -4.50 4.92 5.23
CA CYS A 173 -3.33 5.71 4.85
C CYS A 173 -2.03 4.99 5.22
N LEU A 174 -1.94 4.42 6.43
CA LEU A 174 -0.79 3.63 6.88
C LEU A 174 -0.58 2.40 5.99
N ALA A 175 -1.63 1.62 5.72
CA ALA A 175 -1.54 0.46 4.82
C ALA A 175 -1.13 0.86 3.39
N SER A 176 -1.48 2.07 2.95
CA SER A 176 -1.16 2.59 1.62
C SER A 176 0.32 2.95 1.42
N PHE A 177 1.07 3.12 2.52
CA PHE A 177 2.53 3.34 2.51
C PHE A 177 3.31 2.20 3.21
N GLY A 178 2.69 1.04 3.42
CA GLY A 178 3.31 -0.10 4.11
C GLY A 178 4.34 -0.85 3.24
N TYR A 179 5.58 -0.37 3.18
CA TYR A 179 6.67 -1.01 2.41
C TYR A 179 7.84 -1.51 3.27
N HIS A 180 7.79 -1.36 4.60
CA HIS A 180 8.88 -1.66 5.54
C HIS A 180 9.44 -3.08 5.37
N GLY A 181 8.55 -4.07 5.18
CA GLY A 181 8.92 -5.46 4.91
C GLY A 181 9.82 -5.66 3.69
N ASN A 182 9.79 -4.73 2.74
CA ASN A 182 10.55 -4.79 1.49
C ASN A 182 11.94 -4.14 1.60
N VAL A 183 12.24 -3.39 2.67
CA VAL A 183 13.53 -2.69 2.82
C VAL A 183 14.73 -3.63 2.79
N PRO A 184 14.75 -4.78 3.51
CA PRO A 184 15.85 -5.74 3.41
C PRO A 184 15.99 -6.33 1.98
N SER A 185 14.87 -6.52 1.29
CA SER A 185 14.86 -7.01 -0.09
C SER A 185 15.47 -6.01 -1.07
N LEU A 186 15.28 -4.70 -0.86
CA LEU A 186 15.97 -3.66 -1.63
C LEU A 186 17.49 -3.71 -1.41
N MET A 187 17.95 -3.95 -0.18
CA MET A 187 19.39 -4.14 0.07
C MET A 187 19.93 -5.41 -0.58
N LYS A 188 19.14 -6.49 -0.64
CA LYS A 188 19.51 -7.69 -1.39
C LYS A 188 19.61 -7.41 -2.90
N TYR A 189 18.75 -6.54 -3.42
CA TYR A 189 18.68 -6.22 -4.86
C TYR A 189 19.76 -5.23 -5.31
N TYR A 190 19.92 -4.12 -4.60
CA TYR A 190 20.88 -3.05 -4.92
C TYR A 190 22.25 -3.21 -4.25
N GLY A 191 22.39 -4.18 -3.34
CA GLY A 191 23.58 -4.32 -2.49
C GLY A 191 23.62 -3.29 -1.35
N LYS A 192 24.78 -3.13 -0.71
CA LYS A 192 25.02 -2.09 0.31
C LYS A 192 25.27 -0.70 -0.32
N ASP A 193 24.35 -0.25 -1.16
CA ASP A 193 24.35 1.12 -1.68
C ASP A 193 23.24 1.95 -1.02
N PRO A 194 23.50 2.56 0.15
CA PRO A 194 22.49 3.31 0.88
C PRO A 194 21.96 4.51 0.09
N LYS A 195 22.79 5.14 -0.74
CA LYS A 195 22.38 6.34 -1.50
C LYS A 195 21.32 5.98 -2.53
N THR A 196 21.51 4.87 -3.25
CA THR A 196 20.54 4.38 -4.23
C THR A 196 19.26 3.89 -3.57
N ILE A 197 19.36 3.16 -2.44
CA ILE A 197 18.18 2.67 -1.73
C ILE A 197 17.36 3.83 -1.16
N VAL A 198 17.99 4.84 -0.53
CA VAL A 198 17.29 6.03 -0.03
C VAL A 198 16.57 6.76 -1.15
N LYS A 199 17.23 6.99 -2.30
CA LYS A 199 16.59 7.61 -3.47
C LYS A 199 15.39 6.79 -3.94
N CYS A 200 15.52 5.47 -4.02
CA CYS A 200 14.42 4.59 -4.40
C CYS A 200 13.21 4.72 -3.46
N LEU A 201 13.44 4.72 -2.14
CA LEU A 201 12.39 4.88 -1.14
C LEU A 201 11.72 6.26 -1.22
N VAL A 202 12.51 7.33 -1.28
CA VAL A 202 12.01 8.71 -1.32
C VAL A 202 11.24 8.95 -2.62
N TYR A 203 11.81 8.68 -3.79
CA TYR A 203 11.14 8.95 -5.07
C TYR A 203 9.95 8.01 -5.29
N GLY A 204 10.06 6.73 -4.91
CA GLY A 204 8.97 5.78 -5.05
C GLY A 204 7.75 6.16 -4.20
N THR A 205 7.98 6.57 -2.95
CA THR A 205 6.89 7.00 -2.05
C THR A 205 6.35 8.39 -2.38
N LEU A 206 7.18 9.32 -2.85
CA LEU A 206 6.74 10.63 -3.35
C LEU A 206 5.85 10.48 -4.58
N MET A 207 6.22 9.59 -5.51
CA MET A 207 5.38 9.28 -6.68
C MET A 207 4.03 8.71 -6.25
N ALA A 208 4.02 7.80 -5.27
CA ALA A 208 2.77 7.27 -4.72
C ALA A 208 1.93 8.37 -4.05
N LEU A 209 2.55 9.25 -3.28
CA LEU A 209 1.88 10.40 -2.65
C LEU A 209 1.25 11.31 -3.71
N ALA A 210 1.98 11.68 -4.76
CA ALA A 210 1.46 12.51 -5.84
C ALA A 210 0.26 11.86 -6.54
N LEU A 211 0.33 10.56 -6.82
CA LEU A 211 -0.80 9.82 -7.39
C LEU A 211 -2.01 9.80 -6.46
N TYR A 212 -1.81 9.62 -5.15
CA TYR A 212 -2.91 9.69 -4.18
C TYR A 212 -3.49 11.10 -4.03
N THR A 213 -2.68 12.15 -4.10
CA THR A 213 -3.14 13.54 -4.11
C THR A 213 -4.01 13.80 -5.34
N ILE A 214 -3.55 13.40 -6.53
CA ILE A 214 -4.35 13.52 -7.77
C ILE A 214 -5.63 12.71 -7.65
N TRP A 215 -5.57 11.55 -6.98
CA TRP A 215 -6.71 10.67 -6.78
C TRP A 215 -7.74 11.21 -5.79
N LEU A 216 -7.34 12.10 -4.88
CA LEU A 216 -8.22 12.72 -3.88
C LEU A 216 -8.96 13.95 -4.42
N LEU A 217 -8.49 14.52 -5.55
CA LEU A 217 -9.13 15.64 -6.25
C LEU A 217 -10.37 15.17 -7.02
#